data_AF-A0A151X5J7-F1
#
_entry.id   AF-A0A151X5J7-F1
#
_cell.length_a   1.000
_cell.length_b   1.000
_cell.length_c   1.000
_cell.angle_alpha   90.00
_cell.angle_beta   90.00
_cell.angle_gamma   90.00
#
_symmetry.space_group_name_H-M   'P 1'
#
loop_
_entity.id
_entity.type
_entity.pdbx_description
1 polymer ?
#
loop_
_entity_poly.entity_id
_entity_poly.type
_entity_poly.pdbx_seq_one_letter_code
_entity_poly.pdbx_strand_id
1 'polypeptide(L)'
;MKFLTILAIVTAVSFNFLAADYNTIQIADKDFLLKQKKIYNLLYYISQPFLVNPSLYEENCSYDIEANVDSYTNTINTKYNCGEELPLSIIYEYGMLPRGELSSLYYPKLRKETEALFRLFYYAKDFDTFYKTALWARIYINEMQFGKALFTAITLRDDIRFIQLPPPYELYPYGEEFGLEKNRGMNYFYGHKQLLSRYYLERLSNDIVNAGANKIVRNSQDCFFTVPDPEPSEILYKKVLKALDGSDKFSYAERIHRFPERLLLLKGKKEGMPFHIFVYINPVEGELIPSMSRIFGDYKFDHKSYGFPLDRPVFNFHYDGLNMMLKDIMIYHKDETELNVTY
;
A
#
# COMPACT_ATOMS: atom_id res chain seq x y z
N MET A 1 17.78 52.85 -26.04
CA MET A 1 17.84 51.92 -27.19
C MET A 1 19.21 51.26 -27.28
N LYS A 2 19.28 50.01 -26.84
CA LYS A 2 20.05 48.86 -27.36
C LYS A 2 20.54 47.99 -26.22
N PHE A 3 19.69 47.00 -25.95
CA PHE A 3 19.96 45.73 -25.30
C PHE A 3 21.35 45.19 -25.68
N LEU A 4 22.17 44.89 -24.68
CA LEU A 4 23.25 43.92 -24.84
C LEU A 4 22.79 42.61 -24.18
N THR A 5 22.32 41.72 -25.03
CA THR A 5 21.96 40.34 -24.75
C THR A 5 23.23 39.61 -24.30
N ILE A 6 23.37 39.33 -23.00
CA ILE A 6 24.34 38.34 -22.53
C ILE A 6 23.67 36.97 -22.63
N LEU A 7 24.07 36.26 -23.67
CA LEU A 7 23.79 34.85 -23.93
C LEU A 7 24.45 34.02 -22.81
N ALA A 8 23.70 33.68 -21.76
CA ALA A 8 24.13 32.69 -20.79
C ALA A 8 23.99 31.30 -21.44
N ILE A 9 25.13 30.70 -21.75
CA ILE A 9 25.25 29.33 -22.26
C ILE A 9 24.61 28.39 -21.23
N VAL A 10 23.49 27.77 -21.62
CA VAL A 10 22.91 26.63 -20.91
C VAL A 10 23.79 25.42 -21.21
N THR A 11 24.76 25.16 -20.34
CA THR A 11 25.31 23.80 -20.25
C THR A 11 24.24 22.93 -19.60
N ALA A 12 23.50 22.22 -20.44
CA ALA A 12 22.70 21.07 -20.03
C ALA A 12 23.66 19.98 -19.56
N VAL A 13 24.18 20.11 -18.34
CA VAL A 13 24.67 18.95 -17.63
C VAL A 13 23.44 18.33 -17.00
N SER A 14 22.86 17.37 -17.72
CA SER A 14 21.98 16.37 -17.15
C SER A 14 22.80 15.52 -16.17
N PHE A 15 23.13 16.12 -15.02
CA PHE A 15 23.34 15.32 -13.84
C PHE A 15 21.97 14.69 -13.57
N ASN A 16 21.89 13.37 -13.70
CA ASN A 16 20.90 12.61 -12.99
C ASN A 16 21.05 13.02 -11.53
N PHE A 17 20.26 14.01 -11.11
CA PHE A 17 20.03 14.24 -9.71
C PHE A 17 19.55 12.89 -9.21
N LEU A 18 20.32 12.25 -8.33
CA LEU A 18 19.79 11.21 -7.49
C LEU A 18 18.64 11.87 -6.73
N ALA A 19 17.44 11.84 -7.31
CA ALA A 19 16.22 11.80 -6.54
C ALA A 19 16.50 10.69 -5.54
N ALA A 20 16.51 11.03 -4.25
CA ALA A 20 16.77 10.06 -3.20
C ALA A 20 15.98 8.79 -3.54
N ASP A 21 16.71 7.68 -3.64
CA ASP A 21 16.27 6.48 -4.33
C ASP A 21 15.17 5.80 -3.48
N TYR A 22 13.94 6.28 -3.63
CA TYR A 22 12.77 5.84 -2.87
C TYR A 22 12.04 4.68 -3.55
N ASN A 23 12.55 4.16 -4.67
CA ASN A 23 11.94 3.07 -5.40
C ASN A 23 12.99 1.99 -5.69
N THR A 24 13.43 1.27 -4.66
CA THR A 24 14.24 0.06 -4.87
C THR A 24 13.41 -0.96 -5.65
N ILE A 25 13.72 -1.09 -6.94
CA ILE A 25 13.11 -2.07 -7.84
C ILE A 25 13.98 -3.33 -7.80
N GLN A 26 13.38 -4.44 -7.41
CA GLN A 26 14.01 -5.75 -7.45
C GLN A 26 13.56 -6.54 -8.68
N ILE A 27 14.44 -7.40 -9.20
CA ILE A 27 14.07 -8.44 -10.17
C ILE A 27 13.72 -9.69 -9.37
N ALA A 28 12.53 -10.25 -9.59
CA ALA A 28 12.08 -11.44 -8.90
C ALA A 28 12.89 -12.67 -9.29
N ASP A 29 13.28 -13.44 -8.28
CA ASP A 29 13.81 -14.78 -8.46
C ASP A 29 12.68 -15.81 -8.63
N LYS A 30 13.08 -17.06 -8.88
CA LYS A 30 12.14 -18.16 -9.09
C LYS A 30 11.29 -18.46 -7.85
N ASP A 31 11.85 -18.33 -6.65
CA ASP A 31 11.13 -18.60 -5.39
C ASP A 31 10.01 -17.57 -5.18
N PHE A 32 10.33 -16.28 -5.35
CA PHE A 32 9.38 -15.18 -5.30
C PHE A 32 8.24 -15.39 -6.30
N LEU A 33 8.55 -15.72 -7.56
CA LEU A 33 7.55 -15.94 -8.61
C LEU A 33 6.60 -17.10 -8.28
N LEU A 34 7.13 -18.20 -7.72
CA LEU A 34 6.32 -19.33 -7.30
C LEU A 34 5.39 -18.97 -6.13
N LYS A 35 5.89 -18.21 -5.14
CA LYS A 35 5.09 -17.69 -4.03
C LYS A 35 3.99 -16.73 -4.50
N GLN A 36 4.33 -15.80 -5.40
CA GLN A 36 3.40 -14.84 -6.02
C GLN A 36 2.27 -15.57 -6.76
N LYS A 37 2.60 -16.58 -7.59
CA LYS A 37 1.62 -17.41 -8.29
C LYS A 37 0.71 -18.16 -7.32
N LYS A 38 1.29 -18.81 -6.30
CA LYS A 38 0.55 -19.56 -5.27
C LYS A 38 -0.44 -18.66 -4.51
N ILE A 39 -0.02 -17.46 -4.11
CA ILE A 39 -0.89 -16.50 -3.42
C ILE A 39 -2.02 -15.99 -4.32
N TYR A 40 -1.76 -15.74 -5.61
CA TYR A 40 -2.81 -15.34 -6.55
C TYR A 40 -3.85 -16.45 -6.74
N ASN A 41 -3.42 -17.70 -6.81
CA ASN A 41 -4.34 -18.84 -6.89
C ASN A 41 -5.23 -18.98 -5.65
N LEU A 42 -4.72 -18.65 -4.45
CA LEU A 42 -5.51 -18.61 -3.21
C LEU A 42 -6.57 -17.52 -3.20
N LEU A 43 -6.36 -16.42 -3.93
CA LEU A 43 -7.23 -15.25 -3.91
C LEU A 43 -8.21 -15.22 -5.09
N TYR A 44 -7.94 -15.98 -6.14
CA TYR A 44 -8.81 -16.08 -7.31
C TYR A 44 -10.16 -16.70 -6.92
N TYR A 45 -11.25 -15.95 -7.15
CA TYR A 45 -12.62 -16.31 -6.73
C TYR A 45 -12.71 -16.74 -5.26
N ILE A 46 -12.41 -15.83 -4.34
CA ILE A 46 -12.30 -16.11 -2.90
C ILE A 46 -13.56 -16.74 -2.26
N SER A 47 -14.73 -16.39 -2.77
CA SER A 47 -16.02 -16.93 -2.31
C SER A 47 -16.31 -18.35 -2.80
N GLN A 48 -15.67 -18.80 -3.89
CA GLN A 48 -16.01 -20.04 -4.60
C GLN A 48 -14.79 -20.99 -4.70
N PRO A 49 -14.35 -21.60 -3.58
CA PRO A 49 -13.12 -22.38 -3.52
C PRO A 49 -13.14 -23.67 -4.37
N PHE A 50 -14.34 -24.19 -4.69
CA PHE A 50 -14.52 -25.46 -5.40
C PHE A 50 -14.54 -25.34 -6.93
N LEU A 51 -14.92 -24.18 -7.48
CA LEU A 51 -15.20 -24.04 -8.93
C LEU A 51 -13.95 -23.86 -9.79
N VAL A 52 -12.90 -23.32 -9.20
CA VAL A 52 -11.91 -22.59 -9.99
C VAL A 52 -10.57 -23.32 -10.11
N ASN A 53 -10.27 -24.24 -9.18
CA ASN A 53 -9.07 -25.06 -9.27
C ASN A 53 -9.28 -26.43 -8.57
N PRO A 54 -9.85 -27.43 -9.27
CA PRO A 54 -10.18 -28.73 -8.68
C PRO A 54 -8.97 -29.48 -8.09
N SER A 55 -7.81 -29.43 -8.75
CA SER A 55 -6.60 -30.08 -8.22
C SER A 55 -6.07 -29.40 -6.97
N LEU A 56 -6.17 -28.06 -6.90
CA LEU A 56 -5.87 -27.32 -5.68
C LEU A 56 -6.88 -27.65 -4.58
N TYR A 57 -8.16 -27.81 -4.91
CA TYR A 57 -9.20 -28.21 -3.95
C TYR A 57 -8.92 -29.58 -3.31
N GLU A 58 -8.42 -30.55 -4.07
CA GLU A 58 -7.98 -31.84 -3.52
C GLU A 58 -6.80 -31.69 -2.55
N GLU A 59 -5.79 -30.88 -2.91
CA GLU A 59 -4.68 -30.53 -2.01
C GLU A 59 -5.19 -29.84 -0.72
N ASN A 60 -6.15 -28.93 -0.84
CA ASN A 60 -6.76 -28.20 0.28
C ASN A 60 -7.45 -29.13 1.29
N CYS A 61 -8.11 -30.19 0.82
CA CYS A 61 -8.83 -31.13 1.67
C CYS A 61 -7.90 -32.08 2.45
N SER A 62 -6.63 -32.17 2.05
CA SER A 62 -5.68 -33.14 2.62
C SER A 62 -4.91 -32.65 3.84
N TYR A 63 -4.93 -31.34 4.13
CA TYR A 63 -4.15 -30.76 5.22
C TYR A 63 -4.91 -30.76 6.54
N ASP A 64 -4.32 -31.41 7.54
CA ASP A 64 -4.81 -31.45 8.92
C ASP A 64 -3.93 -30.57 9.80
N ILE A 65 -4.49 -29.48 10.34
CA ILE A 65 -3.75 -28.55 11.20
C ILE A 65 -3.36 -29.22 12.53
N GLU A 66 -4.23 -30.05 13.11
CA GLU A 66 -3.99 -30.69 14.39
C GLU A 66 -2.87 -31.71 14.30
N ALA A 67 -2.80 -32.46 13.19
CA ALA A 67 -1.68 -33.37 12.92
C ALA A 67 -0.35 -32.65 12.64
N ASN A 68 -0.36 -31.32 12.42
CA ASN A 68 0.81 -30.53 12.02
C ASN A 68 1.12 -29.37 13.01
N VAL A 69 0.69 -29.45 14.27
CA VAL A 69 0.95 -28.40 15.29
C VAL A 69 2.44 -28.09 15.49
N ASP A 70 3.32 -29.07 15.29
CA ASP A 70 4.77 -28.86 15.38
C ASP A 70 5.34 -28.02 14.23
N SER A 71 4.55 -27.71 13.20
CA SER A 71 4.95 -26.85 12.07
C SER A 71 4.80 -25.34 12.40
N TYR A 72 4.44 -24.98 13.63
CA TYR A 72 4.25 -23.59 14.07
C TYR A 72 5.26 -23.19 15.16
N THR A 73 5.78 -21.96 15.08
CA THR A 73 6.90 -21.44 15.89
C THR A 73 6.52 -21.12 17.33
N ASN A 74 5.40 -20.42 17.52
CA ASN A 74 4.77 -20.31 18.81
C ASN A 74 3.95 -21.59 18.96
N THR A 75 4.19 -22.37 20.01
CA THR A 75 3.27 -23.46 20.36
C THR A 75 1.91 -22.79 20.41
N ILE A 76 1.04 -23.15 19.45
CA ILE A 76 -0.39 -22.90 19.57
C ILE A 76 -0.71 -23.68 20.84
N ASN A 77 -0.64 -23.02 22.00
CA ASN A 77 -0.75 -23.68 23.28
C ASN A 77 -2.18 -24.19 23.32
N THR A 78 -2.33 -25.45 22.93
CA THR A 78 -3.48 -26.31 23.18
C THR A 78 -3.68 -26.54 24.69
N LYS A 79 -2.86 -25.91 25.54
CA LYS A 79 -3.05 -25.78 26.99
C LYS A 79 -3.39 -24.35 27.36
N TYR A 80 -4.67 -24.16 27.68
CA TYR A 80 -5.24 -22.98 28.30
C TYR A 80 -4.41 -22.47 29.49
N ASN A 81 -3.95 -21.23 29.41
CA ASN A 81 -3.67 -20.42 30.60
C ASN A 81 -4.76 -19.35 30.73
N CYS A 82 -5.28 -19.17 31.94
CA CYS A 82 -6.30 -18.17 32.25
C CYS A 82 -5.73 -16.76 32.00
N GLY A 83 -6.11 -16.12 30.89
CA GLY A 83 -5.61 -14.80 30.47
C GLY A 83 -5.04 -14.74 29.04
N GLU A 84 -4.85 -15.88 28.38
CA GLU A 84 -4.40 -15.95 26.98
C GLU A 84 -5.59 -16.12 26.01
N GLU A 85 -5.43 -15.62 24.76
CA GLU A 85 -6.45 -15.71 23.70
C GLU A 85 -6.67 -17.16 23.24
N LEU A 86 -7.92 -17.52 22.94
CA LEU A 86 -8.31 -18.89 22.60
C LEU A 86 -7.66 -19.36 21.27
N PRO A 87 -7.04 -20.55 21.25
CA PRO A 87 -6.58 -21.19 20.01
C PRO A 87 -7.68 -21.34 18.95
N LEU A 88 -7.31 -21.30 17.67
CA LEU A 88 -8.27 -21.45 16.57
C LEU A 88 -9.03 -22.78 16.63
N SER A 89 -8.40 -23.88 17.05
CA SER A 89 -9.06 -25.18 17.20
C SER A 89 -10.27 -25.10 18.13
N ILE A 90 -10.12 -24.42 19.26
CA ILE A 90 -11.19 -24.19 20.23
C ILE A 90 -12.25 -23.27 19.62
N ILE A 91 -11.85 -22.14 19.05
CA ILE A 91 -12.82 -21.21 18.43
C ILE A 91 -13.63 -21.91 17.31
N TYR A 92 -12.98 -22.81 16.57
CA TYR A 92 -13.59 -23.60 15.51
C TYR A 92 -14.58 -24.64 16.06
N GLU A 93 -14.23 -25.38 17.12
CA GLU A 93 -15.14 -26.33 17.79
C GLU A 93 -16.41 -25.65 18.33
N TYR A 94 -16.29 -24.42 18.86
CA TYR A 94 -17.41 -23.64 19.36
C TYR A 94 -18.23 -22.93 18.26
N GLY A 95 -17.82 -23.08 16.99
CA GLY A 95 -18.49 -22.52 15.83
C GLY A 95 -18.02 -21.10 15.49
N MET A 96 -17.33 -20.98 14.37
CA MET A 96 -16.99 -19.70 13.73
C MET A 96 -18.13 -19.18 12.85
N LEU A 97 -18.00 -17.93 12.39
CA LEU A 97 -18.89 -17.36 11.39
C LEU A 97 -18.98 -18.28 10.14
N PRO A 98 -20.18 -18.70 9.71
CA PRO A 98 -20.35 -19.49 8.51
C PRO A 98 -19.85 -18.77 7.24
N ARG A 99 -19.50 -19.53 6.21
CA ARG A 99 -19.23 -18.97 4.87
C ARG A 99 -20.48 -18.33 4.27
N GLY A 100 -20.30 -17.29 3.46
CA GLY A 100 -21.39 -16.50 2.87
C GLY A 100 -21.95 -15.41 3.79
N GLU A 101 -21.64 -15.44 5.09
CA GLU A 101 -22.08 -14.43 6.04
C GLU A 101 -21.18 -13.19 6.06
N LEU A 102 -21.75 -12.03 6.41
CA LEU A 102 -21.00 -10.78 6.49
C LEU A 102 -20.09 -10.72 7.71
N SER A 103 -18.81 -10.45 7.47
CA SER A 103 -17.81 -10.24 8.53
C SER A 103 -17.39 -8.78 8.67
N SER A 104 -17.35 -8.27 9.91
CA SER A 104 -16.82 -6.95 10.23
C SER A 104 -15.95 -6.97 11.48
N LEU A 105 -14.74 -6.38 11.40
CA LEU A 105 -13.78 -6.30 12.51
C LEU A 105 -14.25 -5.37 13.64
N TYR A 106 -15.31 -4.59 13.43
CA TYR A 106 -15.92 -3.77 14.47
C TYR A 106 -16.63 -4.62 15.53
N TYR A 107 -17.06 -5.83 15.19
CA TYR A 107 -17.66 -6.76 16.15
C TYR A 107 -16.58 -7.58 16.87
N PRO A 108 -16.48 -7.53 18.22
CA PRO A 108 -15.41 -8.18 18.96
C PRO A 108 -15.27 -9.69 18.72
N LYS A 109 -16.40 -10.42 18.61
CA LYS A 109 -16.40 -11.88 18.33
C LYS A 109 -15.70 -12.18 17.00
N LEU A 110 -16.16 -11.54 15.92
CA LEU A 110 -15.64 -11.75 14.56
C LEU A 110 -14.19 -11.29 14.42
N ARG A 111 -13.79 -10.26 15.17
CA ARG A 111 -12.40 -9.80 15.25
C ARG A 111 -11.51 -10.88 15.87
N LYS A 112 -11.91 -11.45 17.01
CA LYS A 112 -11.15 -12.53 17.69
C LYS A 112 -11.02 -13.78 16.80
N GLU A 113 -12.08 -14.15 16.11
CA GLU A 113 -12.05 -15.24 15.11
C GLU A 113 -11.03 -14.96 13.99
N THR A 114 -11.04 -13.75 13.44
CA THR A 114 -10.11 -13.36 12.36
C THR A 114 -8.67 -13.28 12.87
N GLU A 115 -8.47 -12.79 14.10
CA GLU A 115 -7.17 -12.70 14.76
C GLU A 115 -6.57 -14.09 15.00
N ALA A 116 -7.36 -15.05 15.48
CA ALA A 116 -6.92 -16.43 15.67
C ALA A 116 -6.44 -17.06 14.35
N LEU A 117 -7.15 -16.84 13.25
CA LEU A 117 -6.71 -17.29 11.93
C LEU A 117 -5.42 -16.58 11.48
N PHE A 118 -5.32 -15.26 11.69
CA PHE A 118 -4.10 -14.51 11.38
C PHE A 118 -2.90 -15.07 12.15
N ARG A 119 -3.04 -15.36 13.45
CA ARG A 119 -1.96 -15.93 14.28
C ARG A 119 -1.49 -17.28 13.72
N LEU A 120 -2.40 -18.13 13.27
CA LEU A 120 -2.06 -19.41 12.64
C LEU A 120 -1.18 -19.21 11.40
N PHE A 121 -1.58 -18.28 10.51
CA PHE A 121 -0.77 -17.91 9.36
C PHE A 121 0.58 -17.30 9.74
N TYR A 122 0.60 -16.40 10.73
CA TYR A 122 1.80 -15.67 11.12
C TYR A 122 2.85 -16.59 11.74
N TYR A 123 2.43 -17.54 12.57
CA TYR A 123 3.35 -18.44 13.29
C TYR A 123 3.78 -19.69 12.52
N ALA A 124 3.23 -19.95 11.32
CA ALA A 124 3.71 -21.04 10.46
C ALA A 124 5.23 -20.91 10.20
N LYS A 125 6.00 -21.97 10.45
CA LYS A 125 7.48 -21.96 10.44
C LYS A 125 8.08 -21.58 9.09
N ASP A 126 7.39 -21.90 8.02
CA ASP A 126 7.83 -21.70 6.65
C ASP A 126 6.63 -21.39 5.72
N PHE A 127 6.96 -21.02 4.48
CA PHE A 127 5.97 -20.70 3.46
C PHE A 127 5.08 -21.89 3.12
N ASP A 128 5.60 -23.12 3.14
CA ASP A 128 4.83 -24.31 2.79
C ASP A 128 3.72 -24.58 3.81
N THR A 129 4.05 -24.51 5.11
CA THR A 129 3.10 -24.61 6.21
C THR A 129 2.07 -23.48 6.12
N PHE A 130 2.52 -22.24 5.92
CA PHE A 130 1.61 -21.09 5.72
C PHE A 130 0.64 -21.33 4.56
N TYR A 131 1.15 -21.80 3.42
CA TYR A 131 0.36 -22.04 2.22
C TYR A 131 -0.68 -23.13 2.46
N LYS A 132 -0.29 -24.29 3.01
CA LYS A 132 -1.20 -25.39 3.36
C LYS A 132 -2.28 -24.97 4.36
N THR A 133 -1.91 -24.15 5.33
CA THR A 133 -2.87 -23.55 6.26
C THR A 133 -3.88 -22.66 5.52
N ALA A 134 -3.40 -21.83 4.59
CA ALA A 134 -4.27 -20.96 3.79
C ALA A 134 -5.20 -21.75 2.87
N LEU A 135 -4.73 -22.86 2.31
CA LEU A 135 -5.54 -23.81 1.54
C LEU A 135 -6.68 -24.41 2.37
N TRP A 136 -6.40 -24.85 3.60
CA TRP A 136 -7.42 -25.31 4.54
C TRP A 136 -8.41 -24.18 4.87
N ALA A 137 -7.91 -23.01 5.26
CA ALA A 137 -8.76 -21.89 5.70
C ALA A 137 -9.66 -21.37 4.57
N ARG A 138 -9.18 -21.44 3.33
CA ARG A 138 -9.93 -21.09 2.12
C ARG A 138 -11.21 -21.92 1.97
N ILE A 139 -11.24 -23.16 2.45
CA ILE A 139 -12.42 -24.04 2.40
C ILE A 139 -13.30 -23.84 3.62
N TYR A 140 -12.72 -23.83 4.83
CA TYR A 140 -13.47 -24.01 6.06
C TYR A 140 -13.83 -22.70 6.80
N ILE A 141 -13.16 -21.59 6.49
CA ILE A 141 -13.40 -20.31 7.16
C ILE A 141 -14.19 -19.37 6.24
N ASN A 142 -15.00 -18.48 6.84
CA ASN A 142 -15.65 -17.38 6.15
C ASN A 142 -14.68 -16.60 5.25
N GLU A 143 -15.06 -16.37 4.00
CA GLU A 143 -14.21 -15.79 2.96
C GLU A 143 -13.69 -14.38 3.30
N MET A 144 -14.50 -13.57 4.00
CA MET A 144 -14.08 -12.23 4.42
C MET A 144 -13.10 -12.29 5.59
N GLN A 145 -13.27 -13.23 6.52
CA GLN A 145 -12.30 -13.46 7.61
C GLN A 145 -10.98 -14.01 7.05
N PHE A 146 -11.07 -14.99 6.16
CA PHE A 146 -9.94 -15.57 5.45
C PHE A 146 -9.13 -14.49 4.71
N GLY A 147 -9.78 -13.67 3.88
CA GLY A 147 -9.08 -12.63 3.13
C GLY A 147 -8.42 -11.57 4.02
N LYS A 148 -9.08 -11.13 5.09
CA LYS A 148 -8.49 -10.17 6.05
C LYS A 148 -7.28 -10.75 6.77
N ALA A 149 -7.39 -11.97 7.27
CA ALA A 149 -6.29 -12.65 7.95
C ALA A 149 -5.11 -12.90 7.00
N LEU A 150 -5.38 -13.34 5.78
CA LEU A 150 -4.38 -13.63 4.76
C LEU A 150 -3.63 -12.35 4.32
N PHE A 151 -4.35 -11.27 4.01
CA PHE A 151 -3.73 -9.97 3.66
C PHE A 151 -2.82 -9.46 4.78
N THR A 152 -3.28 -9.57 6.02
CA THR A 152 -2.52 -9.15 7.21
C THR A 152 -1.27 -10.01 7.38
N ALA A 153 -1.39 -11.33 7.24
CA ALA A 153 -0.26 -12.25 7.33
C ALA A 153 0.79 -12.00 6.22
N ILE A 154 0.37 -11.81 4.97
CA ILE A 154 1.28 -11.51 3.85
C ILE A 154 2.02 -10.19 4.07
N THR A 155 1.36 -9.19 4.66
CA THR A 155 1.99 -7.91 4.98
C THR A 155 3.03 -8.02 6.11
N LEU A 156 2.82 -8.94 7.06
CA LEU A 156 3.61 -9.03 8.30
C LEU A 156 4.65 -10.16 8.32
N ARG A 157 4.56 -11.15 7.45
CA ARG A 157 5.54 -12.24 7.36
C ARG A 157 6.77 -11.84 6.56
N ASP A 158 7.95 -12.22 7.03
CA ASP A 158 9.23 -11.83 6.41
C ASP A 158 9.54 -12.66 5.15
N ASP A 159 9.15 -13.93 5.12
CA ASP A 159 9.45 -14.89 4.03
C ASP A 159 8.63 -14.67 2.75
N ILE A 160 7.60 -13.82 2.82
CA ILE A 160 6.70 -13.43 1.74
C ILE A 160 6.54 -11.91 1.63
N ARG A 161 7.52 -11.17 2.15
CA ARG A 161 7.56 -9.71 2.06
C ARG A 161 7.53 -9.29 0.58
N PHE A 162 6.81 -8.21 0.29
CA PHE A 162 6.69 -7.60 -1.04
C PHE A 162 5.91 -8.40 -2.09
N ILE A 163 5.32 -9.55 -1.74
CA ILE A 163 4.30 -10.18 -2.58
C ILE A 163 3.21 -9.13 -2.85
N GLN A 164 2.96 -8.89 -4.13
CA GLN A 164 1.92 -7.95 -4.56
C GLN A 164 0.56 -8.61 -4.29
N LEU A 165 -0.40 -7.86 -3.76
CA LEU A 165 -1.74 -8.35 -3.48
C LEU A 165 -2.74 -7.76 -4.49
N PRO A 166 -3.76 -8.54 -4.93
CA PRO A 166 -4.87 -8.00 -5.70
C PRO A 166 -5.50 -6.81 -5.00
N PRO A 167 -5.88 -5.75 -5.75
CA PRO A 167 -6.62 -4.65 -5.17
C PRO A 167 -7.92 -5.16 -4.50
N PRO A 168 -8.27 -4.70 -3.29
CA PRO A 168 -9.45 -5.22 -2.57
C PRO A 168 -10.77 -5.12 -3.34
N TYR A 169 -10.89 -4.14 -4.25
CA TYR A 169 -12.07 -3.96 -5.09
C TYR A 169 -12.21 -5.03 -6.20
N GLU A 170 -11.15 -5.76 -6.54
CA GLU A 170 -11.22 -6.92 -7.45
C GLU A 170 -11.65 -8.20 -6.70
N LEU A 171 -11.37 -8.28 -5.40
CA LEU A 171 -11.72 -9.44 -4.57
C LEU A 171 -13.16 -9.40 -4.05
N TYR A 172 -13.66 -8.21 -3.73
CA TYR A 172 -14.98 -8.00 -3.15
C TYR A 172 -15.78 -6.97 -3.99
N PRO A 173 -16.29 -7.35 -5.17
CA PRO A 173 -17.01 -6.43 -6.05
C PRO A 173 -18.42 -6.07 -5.54
N TYR A 174 -18.94 -6.78 -4.54
CA TYR A 174 -20.33 -6.74 -4.03
C TYR A 174 -20.76 -5.42 -3.34
N GLY A 175 -20.05 -4.30 -3.53
CA GLY A 175 -20.40 -3.04 -2.87
C GLY A 175 -21.82 -2.55 -3.17
N GLU A 176 -22.35 -2.86 -4.35
CA GLU A 176 -23.69 -2.49 -4.79
C GLU A 176 -24.79 -3.31 -4.08
N GLU A 177 -24.56 -4.59 -3.85
CA GLU A 177 -25.51 -5.48 -3.15
C GLU A 177 -25.78 -5.02 -1.71
N PHE A 178 -24.81 -4.35 -1.09
CA PHE A 178 -24.88 -3.87 0.29
C PHE A 178 -25.21 -2.38 0.42
N GLY A 179 -25.61 -1.70 -0.68
CA GLY A 179 -25.91 -0.27 -0.66
C GLY A 179 -24.69 0.61 -0.33
N LEU A 180 -23.46 0.07 -0.49
CA LEU A 180 -22.23 0.75 -0.15
C LEU A 180 -21.82 1.76 -1.23
N GLU A 181 -22.49 1.80 -2.38
CA GLU A 181 -22.24 2.75 -3.47
C GLU A 181 -22.32 4.22 -2.99
N LYS A 182 -23.27 4.53 -2.11
CA LYS A 182 -23.48 5.92 -1.63
C LYS A 182 -22.33 6.46 -0.79
N ASN A 183 -21.60 5.58 -0.12
CA ASN A 183 -20.51 5.93 0.79
C ASN A 183 -19.17 5.27 0.41
N ARG A 184 -19.07 4.69 -0.80
CA ARG A 184 -17.87 3.95 -1.21
C ARG A 184 -16.68 4.89 -1.23
N GLY A 185 -15.67 4.54 -0.45
CA GLY A 185 -14.49 5.39 -0.31
C GLY A 185 -14.75 6.72 0.38
N MET A 186 -15.92 6.99 0.98
CA MET A 186 -16.16 8.25 1.71
C MET A 186 -15.29 8.37 2.96
N ASN A 187 -15.09 7.30 3.72
CA ASN A 187 -14.16 7.32 4.86
C ASN A 187 -12.70 7.42 4.41
N TYR A 188 -12.37 6.76 3.30
CA TYR A 188 -11.06 6.90 2.65
C TYR A 188 -10.89 8.38 2.25
N PHE A 189 -11.77 8.92 1.41
CA PHE A 189 -11.76 10.30 0.96
C PHE A 189 -11.87 11.31 2.10
N TYR A 190 -12.59 11.05 3.19
CA TYR A 190 -12.68 11.93 4.35
C TYR A 190 -11.39 11.94 5.16
N GLY A 191 -10.86 10.76 5.52
CA GLY A 191 -9.56 10.65 6.17
C GLY A 191 -8.46 11.27 5.32
N HIS A 192 -8.50 11.04 4.00
CA HIS A 192 -7.56 11.60 3.04
C HIS A 192 -7.80 13.08 2.79
N LYS A 193 -9.04 13.58 2.81
CA LYS A 193 -9.32 15.01 2.73
C LYS A 193 -8.81 15.68 3.99
N GLN A 194 -8.96 15.09 5.18
CA GLN A 194 -8.31 15.59 6.40
C GLN A 194 -6.79 15.54 6.27
N LEU A 195 -6.20 14.49 5.69
CA LEU A 195 -4.77 14.42 5.41
C LEU A 195 -4.33 15.42 4.33
N LEU A 196 -5.09 15.70 3.27
CA LEU A 196 -4.72 16.64 2.20
C LEU A 196 -5.01 18.10 2.60
N SER A 197 -6.06 18.33 3.38
CA SER A 197 -6.41 19.66 3.90
C SER A 197 -5.57 20.06 5.12
N ARG A 198 -5.00 19.08 5.84
CA ARG A 198 -4.05 19.33 6.92
C ARG A 198 -2.59 19.10 6.48
N TYR A 199 -2.30 18.27 5.45
CA TYR A 199 -0.95 17.80 5.11
C TYR A 199 -0.43 17.86 3.64
N TYR A 200 0.56 18.75 3.41
CA TYR A 200 1.98 18.58 2.94
C TYR A 200 2.20 18.00 1.55
N LEU A 201 2.46 18.91 0.60
CA LEU A 201 3.22 18.57 -0.59
C LEU A 201 4.66 18.32 -0.15
N GLU A 202 4.98 17.03 0.02
CA GLU A 202 6.33 16.49 -0.10
C GLU A 202 7.38 17.02 0.90
N ARG A 203 7.55 16.31 2.03
CA ARG A 203 8.75 16.43 2.86
C ARG A 203 9.87 15.55 2.29
N LEU A 204 10.77 16.14 1.54
CA LEU A 204 11.98 15.47 1.06
C LEU A 204 13.23 16.13 1.60
N SER A 205 14.19 15.29 2.04
CA SER A 205 15.58 15.72 2.15
C SER A 205 16.08 15.95 0.73
N ASN A 206 16.32 17.20 0.38
CA ASN A 206 17.00 17.56 -0.84
C ASN A 206 18.45 17.80 -0.44
N ASP A 207 19.37 17.03 -0.99
CA ASP A 207 20.80 17.23 -0.81
C ASP A 207 21.20 18.55 -1.50
N ILE A 208 20.83 19.69 -0.91
CA ILE A 208 21.29 21.02 -1.32
C ILE A 208 22.74 21.12 -0.86
N VAL A 209 23.64 20.54 -1.65
CA VAL A 209 25.06 20.35 -1.28
C VAL A 209 25.91 21.59 -1.58
N ASN A 210 25.43 22.48 -2.46
CA ASN A 210 26.25 23.55 -3.03
C ASN A 210 25.91 24.91 -2.41
N ALA A 211 26.94 25.63 -1.97
CA ALA A 211 26.81 27.04 -1.60
C ALA A 211 26.43 27.89 -2.82
N GLY A 212 25.56 28.89 -2.60
CA GLY A 212 25.12 29.82 -3.64
C GLY A 212 23.70 29.55 -4.16
N ALA A 213 23.41 30.02 -5.37
CA ALA A 213 22.08 29.90 -5.97
C ALA A 213 21.81 28.45 -6.40
N ASN A 214 20.71 27.89 -5.89
CA ASN A 214 20.25 26.55 -6.21
C ASN A 214 18.87 26.62 -6.88
N LYS A 215 18.63 25.78 -7.89
CA LYS A 215 17.32 25.63 -8.54
C LYS A 215 16.84 24.19 -8.40
N ILE A 216 15.71 23.99 -7.73
CA ILE A 216 15.08 22.69 -7.54
C ILE A 216 13.91 22.58 -8.53
N VAL A 217 13.90 21.52 -9.34
CA VAL A 217 12.80 21.18 -10.26
C VAL A 217 12.22 19.84 -9.83
N ARG A 218 10.90 19.75 -9.77
CA ARG A 218 10.17 18.54 -9.35
C ARG A 218 9.02 18.25 -10.29
N ASN A 219 8.82 16.96 -10.56
CA ASN A 219 7.62 16.46 -11.22
C ASN A 219 6.65 15.94 -10.15
N SER A 220 5.34 16.11 -10.34
CA SER A 220 4.32 15.50 -9.48
C SER A 220 4.47 13.98 -9.36
N GLN A 221 5.01 13.33 -10.40
CA GLN A 221 5.28 11.89 -10.45
C GLN A 221 6.39 11.46 -9.47
N ASP A 222 7.24 12.40 -9.05
CA ASP A 222 8.30 12.16 -8.07
C ASP A 222 7.78 12.18 -6.62
N CYS A 223 6.50 12.55 -6.43
CA CYS A 223 5.90 12.68 -5.10
C CYS A 223 5.97 11.34 -4.37
N PHE A 224 6.79 11.29 -3.32
CA PHE A 224 7.05 10.02 -2.61
C PHE A 224 5.78 9.39 -2.02
N PHE A 225 4.75 10.21 -1.76
CA PHE A 225 3.49 9.80 -1.14
C PHE A 225 2.52 9.13 -2.13
N THR A 226 2.72 9.32 -3.45
CA THR A 226 1.78 8.82 -4.46
C THR A 226 2.24 7.55 -5.17
N VAL A 227 1.30 6.86 -5.81
CA VAL A 227 1.51 5.68 -6.66
C VAL A 227 0.55 5.69 -7.83
N PRO A 228 0.96 5.19 -9.01
CA PRO A 228 0.03 4.95 -10.12
C PRO A 228 -1.05 3.94 -9.74
N ASP A 229 -2.06 3.86 -10.58
CA ASP A 229 -3.11 2.85 -10.46
C ASP A 229 -2.49 1.45 -10.46
N PRO A 230 -2.92 0.54 -9.57
CA PRO A 230 -2.35 -0.79 -9.53
C PRO A 230 -2.70 -1.52 -10.83
N GLU A 231 -1.76 -2.33 -11.28
CA GLU A 231 -1.96 -3.19 -12.44
C GLU A 231 -3.08 -4.20 -12.16
N PRO A 232 -4.03 -4.41 -13.09
CA PRO A 232 -5.08 -5.41 -12.94
C PRO A 232 -4.50 -6.80 -12.65
N SER A 233 -5.12 -7.55 -11.74
CA SER A 233 -4.57 -8.84 -11.27
C SER A 233 -4.36 -9.85 -12.40
N GLU A 234 -5.19 -9.85 -13.44
CA GLU A 234 -5.03 -10.73 -14.60
C GLU A 234 -3.73 -10.42 -15.38
N ILE A 235 -3.39 -9.14 -15.53
CA ILE A 235 -2.19 -8.70 -16.25
C ILE A 235 -0.95 -9.07 -15.45
N LEU A 236 -0.95 -8.77 -14.15
CA LEU A 236 0.13 -9.13 -13.24
C LEU A 236 0.35 -10.66 -13.24
N TYR A 237 -0.72 -11.45 -13.14
CA TYR A 237 -0.62 -12.91 -13.17
C TYR A 237 -0.01 -13.43 -14.49
N LYS A 238 -0.40 -12.86 -15.64
CA LYS A 238 0.22 -13.20 -16.94
C LYS A 238 1.71 -12.89 -16.97
N LYS A 239 2.16 -11.78 -16.37
CA LYS A 239 3.59 -11.45 -16.26
C LYS A 239 4.34 -12.44 -15.38
N VAL A 240 3.74 -12.86 -14.26
CA VAL A 240 4.33 -13.90 -13.39
C VAL A 240 4.50 -15.21 -14.16
N LEU A 241 3.52 -15.62 -14.96
CA LEU A 241 3.63 -16.83 -15.79
C LEU A 241 4.75 -16.72 -16.83
N LYS A 242 4.83 -15.60 -17.55
CA LYS A 242 5.92 -15.32 -18.51
C LYS A 242 7.31 -15.24 -17.85
N ALA A 243 7.38 -14.80 -16.60
CA ALA A 243 8.64 -14.78 -15.87
C ALA A 243 9.05 -16.18 -15.41
N LEU A 244 8.08 -17.03 -15.06
CA LEU A 244 8.31 -18.42 -14.67
C LEU A 244 8.75 -19.31 -15.84
N ASP A 245 8.25 -19.06 -17.05
CA ASP A 245 8.64 -19.80 -18.25
C ASP A 245 9.93 -19.26 -18.91
N GLY A 246 10.47 -18.15 -18.39
CA GLY A 246 11.70 -17.51 -18.85
C GLY A 246 11.53 -16.57 -20.05
N SER A 247 10.30 -16.30 -20.50
CA SER A 247 10.00 -15.41 -21.63
C SER A 247 10.17 -13.93 -21.30
N ASP A 248 10.07 -13.54 -20.02
CA ASP A 248 10.20 -12.15 -19.57
C ASP A 248 10.81 -12.05 -18.16
N LYS A 249 11.12 -10.84 -17.70
CA LYS A 249 11.51 -10.55 -16.32
C LYS A 249 10.34 -9.94 -15.56
N PHE A 250 10.17 -10.33 -14.31
CA PHE A 250 9.23 -9.68 -13.39
C PHE A 250 10.01 -8.80 -12.43
N SER A 251 9.63 -7.53 -12.34
CA SER A 251 10.17 -6.62 -11.33
C SER A 251 9.08 -6.21 -10.34
N TYR A 252 9.49 -5.99 -9.10
CA TYR A 252 8.60 -5.53 -8.03
C TYR A 252 9.28 -4.45 -7.20
N ALA A 253 8.47 -3.61 -6.58
CA ALA A 253 8.93 -2.58 -5.66
C ALA A 253 8.76 -3.05 -4.21
N GLU A 254 9.68 -2.63 -3.35
CA GLU A 254 9.64 -2.92 -1.90
C GLU A 254 8.57 -2.12 -1.12
N ARG A 255 7.52 -1.66 -1.81
CA ARG A 255 6.46 -0.81 -1.26
C ARG A 255 5.11 -1.33 -1.72
N ILE A 256 4.20 -1.58 -0.78
CA ILE A 256 2.94 -2.27 -1.09
C ILE A 256 1.82 -1.27 -1.36
N HIS A 257 1.74 -0.15 -0.63
CA HIS A 257 0.62 0.82 -0.77
C HIS A 257 1.07 2.28 -0.62
N ARG A 258 0.41 3.17 -1.38
CA ARG A 258 0.59 4.63 -1.38
C ARG A 258 -0.70 5.32 -1.86
N PHE A 259 -0.73 6.65 -1.88
CA PHE A 259 -1.90 7.40 -2.30
C PHE A 259 -2.05 7.38 -3.84
N PRO A 260 -3.25 7.12 -4.39
CA PRO A 260 -3.44 7.14 -5.84
C PRO A 260 -3.11 8.51 -6.42
N GLU A 261 -2.15 8.54 -7.35
CA GLU A 261 -1.66 9.78 -7.93
C GLU A 261 -2.77 10.61 -8.59
N ARG A 262 -3.71 9.95 -9.27
CA ARG A 262 -4.85 10.59 -9.93
C ARG A 262 -5.78 11.36 -8.98
N LEU A 263 -5.66 11.14 -7.68
CA LEU A 263 -6.45 11.80 -6.64
C LEU A 263 -5.66 12.88 -5.89
N LEU A 264 -4.41 13.16 -6.29
CA LEU A 264 -3.52 14.13 -5.63
C LEU A 264 -4.12 15.55 -5.64
N LEU A 265 -4.76 15.92 -6.74
CA LEU A 265 -5.46 17.19 -6.85
C LEU A 265 -6.96 17.02 -6.60
N LEU A 266 -7.51 17.97 -5.86
CA LEU A 266 -8.96 18.11 -5.74
C LEU A 266 -9.56 18.45 -7.12
N LYS A 267 -10.84 18.11 -7.30
CA LYS A 267 -11.58 18.52 -8.49
C LYS A 267 -11.68 20.04 -8.55
N GLY A 268 -11.01 20.64 -9.54
CA GLY A 268 -11.04 22.07 -9.79
C GLY A 268 -12.36 22.56 -10.38
N LYS A 269 -12.37 23.82 -10.84
CA LYS A 269 -13.47 24.44 -11.58
C LYS A 269 -13.04 24.78 -13.00
N LYS A 270 -13.98 24.93 -13.94
CA LYS A 270 -13.65 25.29 -15.34
C LYS A 270 -12.98 26.67 -15.41
N GLU A 271 -13.49 27.62 -14.64
CA GLU A 271 -12.95 28.97 -14.47
C GLU A 271 -11.66 29.04 -13.62
N GLY A 272 -11.23 27.90 -13.08
CA GLY A 272 -10.12 27.81 -12.12
C GLY A 272 -10.60 27.96 -10.69
N MET A 273 -10.15 27.04 -9.82
CA MET A 273 -10.37 27.11 -8.38
C MET A 273 -9.10 27.63 -7.70
N PRO A 274 -9.17 28.75 -6.95
CA PRO A 274 -7.99 29.33 -6.32
C PRO A 274 -7.51 28.48 -5.13
N PHE A 275 -6.21 28.25 -5.08
CA PHE A 275 -5.50 27.57 -3.99
C PHE A 275 -4.14 28.24 -3.76
N HIS A 276 -3.48 27.84 -2.68
CA HIS A 276 -2.09 28.22 -2.42
C HIS A 276 -1.22 26.96 -2.38
N ILE A 277 -0.02 27.04 -2.95
CA ILE A 277 1.07 26.12 -2.65
C ILE A 277 1.97 26.79 -1.61
N PHE A 278 2.23 26.08 -0.52
CA PHE A 278 3.19 26.49 0.50
C PHE A 278 4.47 25.67 0.34
N VAL A 279 5.60 26.35 0.19
CA VAL A 279 6.94 25.76 0.12
C VAL A 279 7.71 26.21 1.36
N TYR A 280 8.36 25.26 2.02
CA TYR A 280 9.18 25.48 3.19
C TYR A 280 10.50 24.75 3.02
N ILE A 281 11.62 25.47 3.15
CA ILE A 281 12.96 24.92 3.10
C ILE A 281 13.54 24.97 4.50
N ASN A 282 14.12 23.87 4.97
CA ASN A 282 14.73 23.83 6.27
C ASN A 282 15.96 22.92 6.26
N PRO A 283 17.06 23.28 6.97
CA PRO A 283 18.20 22.40 7.10
C PRO A 283 17.81 21.06 7.73
N VAL A 284 18.37 19.99 7.19
CA VAL A 284 18.36 18.69 7.85
C VAL A 284 19.47 18.72 8.89
N GLU A 285 19.10 18.54 10.16
CA GLU A 285 20.02 18.57 11.29
C GLU A 285 20.11 17.18 11.91
N GLY A 286 21.33 16.77 12.24
CA GLY A 286 21.59 15.47 12.86
C GLY A 286 21.54 14.29 11.89
N GLU A 287 21.62 13.09 12.47
CA GLU A 287 21.49 11.84 11.72
C GLU A 287 20.01 11.58 11.40
N LEU A 288 19.74 11.16 10.17
CA LEU A 288 18.39 10.81 9.77
C LEU A 288 17.95 9.51 10.45
N ILE A 289 16.76 9.52 11.04
CA ILE A 289 16.13 8.36 11.66
C ILE A 289 15.55 7.45 10.56
N PRO A 290 16.01 6.20 10.45
CA PRO A 290 15.38 5.23 9.57
C PRO A 290 14.01 4.85 10.12
N SER A 291 12.99 4.93 9.27
CA SER A 291 11.63 4.50 9.55
C SER A 291 11.25 3.43 8.54
N MET A 292 11.11 2.19 9.02
CA MET A 292 10.67 1.07 8.20
C MET A 292 9.16 0.95 8.26
N SER A 293 8.50 0.95 7.10
CA SER A 293 7.09 0.57 6.99
C SER A 293 6.95 -0.57 6.00
N ARG A 294 6.37 -1.69 6.44
CA ARG A 294 6.05 -2.82 5.55
C ARG A 294 4.99 -2.46 4.49
N ILE A 295 4.23 -1.40 4.74
CA ILE A 295 3.13 -0.94 3.87
C ILE A 295 3.62 0.21 2.99
N PHE A 296 4.17 1.25 3.62
CA PHE A 296 4.53 2.50 2.95
C PHE A 296 5.97 2.50 2.43
N GLY A 297 6.79 1.53 2.80
CA GLY A 297 8.21 1.47 2.47
C GLY A 297 9.12 2.10 3.50
N ASP A 298 10.41 2.10 3.19
CA ASP A 298 11.45 2.61 4.07
C ASP A 298 11.72 4.09 3.76
N TYR A 299 11.84 4.87 4.83
CA TYR A 299 12.04 6.31 4.81
C TYR A 299 13.13 6.71 5.80
N LYS A 300 13.69 7.89 5.56
CA LYS A 300 14.62 8.55 6.46
C LYS A 300 14.02 9.90 6.84
N PHE A 301 13.78 10.12 8.12
CA PHE A 301 13.19 11.37 8.63
C PHE A 301 14.20 12.08 9.52
N ASP A 302 14.14 13.41 9.55
CA ASP A 302 14.83 14.14 10.62
C ASP A 302 14.04 14.01 11.95
N HIS A 303 14.55 14.62 13.01
CA HIS A 303 13.92 14.57 14.34
C HIS A 303 12.64 15.40 14.51
N LYS A 304 12.15 16.10 13.47
CA LYS A 304 10.97 16.96 13.61
C LYS A 304 9.69 16.18 13.39
N SER A 305 8.61 16.63 14.04
CA SER A 305 7.26 16.06 13.89
C SER A 305 6.91 15.81 12.42
N TYR A 306 6.13 14.74 12.17
CA TYR A 306 5.42 14.63 10.91
C TYR A 306 4.66 15.92 10.69
N GLY A 307 4.95 16.62 9.59
CA GLY A 307 4.32 17.88 9.26
C GLY A 307 4.94 19.11 9.89
N PHE A 308 6.16 19.06 10.38
CA PHE A 308 6.80 20.33 10.66
C PHE A 308 6.87 21.20 9.38
N PRO A 309 6.55 22.51 9.39
CA PRO A 309 6.29 23.38 10.56
C PRO A 309 4.81 23.67 10.86
N LEU A 310 3.86 22.99 10.22
CA LEU A 310 2.41 23.21 10.38
C LEU A 310 1.73 22.05 11.15
N ASP A 311 2.50 21.23 11.88
CA ASP A 311 2.03 20.04 12.59
C ASP A 311 1.11 20.38 13.76
N ARG A 312 1.06 21.66 14.13
CA ARG A 312 0.33 22.21 15.26
C ARG A 312 -0.42 23.46 14.84
N PRO A 313 -1.54 23.79 15.50
CA PRO A 313 -2.19 25.08 15.31
C PRO A 313 -1.20 26.22 15.55
N VAL A 314 -1.04 27.06 14.54
CA VAL A 314 -0.19 28.25 14.60
C VAL A 314 -1.09 29.48 14.59
N PHE A 315 -0.97 30.30 15.63
CA PHE A 315 -1.66 31.59 15.73
C PHE A 315 -0.77 32.68 15.15
N ASN A 316 -1.30 33.52 14.27
CA ASN A 316 -0.55 34.58 13.58
C ASN A 316 0.69 34.07 12.82
N PHE A 317 0.58 32.92 12.16
CA PHE A 317 1.69 32.38 11.38
C PHE A 317 2.02 33.31 10.20
N HIS A 318 3.27 33.75 10.13
CA HIS A 318 3.78 34.56 9.03
C HIS A 318 4.51 33.66 8.02
N TYR A 319 4.05 33.70 6.76
CA TYR A 319 4.56 32.84 5.67
C TYR A 319 5.67 33.52 4.85
N ASP A 320 6.20 34.65 5.33
CA ASP A 320 7.15 35.55 4.66
C ASP A 320 8.61 35.38 5.12
N GLY A 321 8.89 34.32 5.88
CA GLY A 321 10.26 33.96 6.23
C GLY A 321 11.14 33.70 5.00
N LEU A 322 12.45 33.98 5.10
CA LEU A 322 13.40 33.83 3.98
C LEU A 322 13.47 32.42 3.38
N ASN A 323 12.99 31.42 4.11
CA ASN A 323 12.94 30.01 3.74
C ASN A 323 11.50 29.50 3.54
N MET A 324 10.53 30.40 3.44
CA MET A 324 9.11 30.12 3.22
C MET A 324 8.64 30.81 1.94
N MET A 325 7.68 30.21 1.25
CA MET A 325 7.00 30.84 0.12
C MET A 325 5.57 30.33 0.04
N LEU A 326 4.63 31.26 -0.06
CA LEU A 326 3.25 30.97 -0.43
C LEU A 326 3.01 31.46 -1.86
N LYS A 327 2.47 30.58 -2.71
CA LYS A 327 2.24 30.87 -4.12
C LYS A 327 0.78 30.60 -4.50
N ASP A 328 0.12 31.62 -5.04
CA ASP A 328 -1.22 31.47 -5.60
C ASP A 328 -1.18 30.56 -6.82
N ILE A 329 -2.12 29.62 -6.86
CA ILE A 329 -2.31 28.68 -7.97
C ILE A 329 -3.81 28.55 -8.30
N MET A 330 -4.09 28.09 -9.52
CA MET A 330 -5.44 27.81 -9.97
C MET A 330 -5.53 26.34 -10.39
N ILE A 331 -6.49 25.60 -9.83
CA ILE A 331 -6.81 24.24 -10.25
C ILE A 331 -7.97 24.28 -11.23
N TYR A 332 -7.70 23.93 -12.49
CA TYR A 332 -8.71 23.86 -13.55
C TYR A 332 -9.27 22.45 -13.67
N HIS A 333 -10.56 22.35 -13.95
CA HIS A 333 -11.17 21.09 -14.36
C HIS A 333 -11.56 21.16 -15.83
N LYS A 334 -11.12 20.16 -16.60
CA LYS A 334 -11.46 19.99 -18.01
C LYS A 334 -12.26 18.71 -18.15
N ASP A 335 -13.29 18.74 -18.99
CA ASP A 335 -14.05 17.54 -19.32
C ASP A 335 -13.24 16.67 -20.29
N GLU A 336 -13.53 15.37 -20.35
CA GLU A 336 -12.81 14.40 -21.17
C GLU A 336 -12.80 14.79 -22.67
N THR A 337 -13.88 15.43 -23.14
CA THR A 337 -14.01 15.95 -24.51
C THR A 337 -13.10 17.14 -24.81
N GLU A 338 -12.63 17.86 -23.79
CA GLU A 338 -11.75 19.04 -23.91
C GLU A 338 -10.26 18.64 -23.91
N LEU A 339 -9.92 17.40 -23.53
CA LEU A 339 -8.53 16.92 -23.45
C LEU A 339 -7.97 16.48 -24.81
N ASN A 340 -8.83 16.08 -25.76
CA ASN A 340 -8.45 15.61 -27.09
C ASN A 340 -8.33 16.71 -28.14
N VAL A 341 -8.48 17.99 -27.76
CA VAL A 341 -8.29 19.12 -28.66
C VAL A 341 -6.85 19.64 -28.52
N THR A 342 -5.95 19.11 -29.34
CA THR A 342 -4.66 19.76 -29.61
C THR A 342 -4.92 21.04 -30.41
N TYR A 343 -4.58 22.20 -29.84
CA TYR A 343 -4.51 23.47 -30.58
C TYR A 343 -3.26 23.55 -31.43
#